data_AF-A0A8H4NL91-F1
#
_entry.id   AF-A0A8H4NL91-F1
#
_cell.length_a   1.000
_cell.length_b   1.000
_cell.length_c   1.000
_cell.angle_alpha   90.00
_cell.angle_beta   90.00
_cell.angle_gamma   90.00
#
_symmetry.space_group_name_H-M   'P 1'
#
loop_
_entity.id
_entity.type
_entity.pdbx_description
1 polymer ?
#
loop_
_entity_poly.entity_id
_entity_poly.type
_entity_poly.pdbx_seq_one_letter_code
_entity_poly.pdbx_strand_id
1 'polypeptide(L)'
;MLAPALAKYPTHPHPSSFWYARMDHTGDYRGYAPHLDDASTYQVYMAVKGNDGDAIQAAINARSSNSSAQRKGQWLASQPRVVYIPPGTYEVRRTINMTTDTIVTGDPLNPPIIKAAAGFDGDTLINGQDPTTGISGEISFAVGLKNLVLDTTEIDAGLNFTGLYWGVGQVAQLSNIDIKMPRSVDGSGHSGVRLGRGSTLTLADIRVEKGLNGIFHDGHQQALYKNIYFSENTVGMLISSGFTITILNAVFDGVGFGVRNTGGSPFIGLVDCKSINSGVTFSSSSYPSMLIDNLDKDTDSNIVELPSGVAYGPASHVDTFTWGNTVDRDPIFGPVNSSTPRPEQLAPGGRWPAITAPSYAGFNIQDFINIKDPRQNGGYTVKGDASVDETDALNKVLQYAVDNNKVAYFPYGDYRVHSTLVIPLGSRIVGEAWSAISAAGDYFKDSANPKPIVQVGEPGDVGRIHISDIRVSVAEVLPGAIMMQFNAAGAAAGDVAIWNSAILIGGTRGVPDLIDACGDSSNPCKAVFLG
;
A
#
# COMPACT_ATOMS: atom_id res chain seq x y z
N MET A 1 -21.62 -6.69 -31.25
CA MET A 1 -22.28 -6.63 -29.92
C MET A 1 -21.65 -5.45 -29.21
N LEU A 2 -22.43 -4.39 -28.96
CA LEU A 2 -21.94 -3.16 -28.33
C LEU A 2 -21.47 -3.47 -26.91
N ALA A 3 -20.22 -3.12 -26.59
CA ALA A 3 -19.73 -3.17 -25.22
C ALA A 3 -20.68 -2.37 -24.31
N PRO A 4 -21.08 -2.90 -23.14
CA PRO A 4 -21.84 -2.12 -22.19
C PRO A 4 -21.07 -0.85 -21.86
N ALA A 5 -21.75 0.29 -21.88
CA ALA A 5 -21.15 1.59 -21.62
C ALA A 5 -20.45 1.54 -20.26
N LEU A 6 -19.12 1.67 -20.24
CA LEU A 6 -18.36 1.92 -19.02
C LEU A 6 -19.05 3.05 -18.26
N ALA A 7 -19.49 2.78 -17.03
CA ALA A 7 -20.15 3.77 -16.19
C ALA A 7 -19.25 5.01 -16.11
N LYS A 8 -19.72 6.13 -16.69
CA LYS A 8 -19.02 7.41 -16.63
C LYS A 8 -18.91 7.82 -15.16
N TYR A 9 -17.73 8.30 -14.78
CA TYR A 9 -17.53 8.96 -13.48
C TYR A 9 -18.61 10.03 -13.28
N PRO A 10 -19.16 10.18 -12.05
CA PRO A 10 -20.13 11.23 -11.76
C PRO A 10 -19.60 12.61 -12.21
N THR A 11 -20.35 13.31 -13.05
CA THR A 11 -19.98 14.65 -13.54
C THR A 11 -20.51 15.70 -12.57
N HIS A 12 -19.83 15.85 -11.43
CA HIS A 12 -20.12 16.90 -10.45
C HIS A 12 -19.02 17.98 -10.47
N PRO A 13 -19.30 19.20 -9.99
CA PRO A 13 -18.25 20.16 -9.65
C PRO A 13 -17.24 19.49 -8.69
N HIS A 14 -15.95 19.83 -8.83
CA HIS A 14 -14.92 19.30 -7.94
C HIS A 14 -15.32 19.53 -6.46
N PRO A 15 -15.27 18.50 -5.61
CA PRO A 15 -15.65 18.63 -4.21
C PRO A 15 -14.70 19.59 -3.49
N SER A 16 -15.23 20.35 -2.51
CA SER A 16 -14.42 21.26 -1.68
C SER A 16 -13.68 20.56 -0.54
N SER A 17 -13.97 19.29 -0.28
CA SER A 17 -13.38 18.48 0.80
C SER A 17 -13.46 17.00 0.45
N PHE A 18 -12.48 16.22 0.87
CA PHE A 18 -12.45 14.77 0.66
C PHE A 18 -13.68 14.04 1.23
N TRP A 19 -14.21 13.05 0.49
CA TRP A 19 -15.39 12.27 0.88
C TRP A 19 -15.23 11.60 2.25
N TYR A 20 -14.05 11.09 2.57
CA TYR A 20 -13.83 10.33 3.80
C TYR A 20 -14.03 11.19 5.05
N ALA A 21 -13.65 12.47 5.00
CA ALA A 21 -13.88 13.43 6.08
C ALA A 21 -15.37 13.76 6.30
N ARG A 22 -16.18 13.56 5.26
CA ARG A 22 -17.62 13.84 5.25
C ARG A 22 -18.48 12.61 5.52
N MET A 23 -17.88 11.43 5.49
CA MET A 23 -18.54 10.18 5.85
C MET A 23 -18.91 10.20 7.33
N ASP A 24 -20.07 9.64 7.66
CA ASP A 24 -20.50 9.54 9.05
C ASP A 24 -19.70 8.44 9.77
N HIS A 25 -18.83 8.86 10.67
CA HIS A 25 -18.00 8.00 11.52
C HIS A 25 -18.55 7.88 12.94
N THR A 26 -19.84 8.21 13.13
CA THR A 26 -20.51 8.23 14.44
C THR A 26 -21.73 7.29 14.47
N GLY A 27 -22.31 7.11 15.66
CA GLY A 27 -23.52 6.32 15.84
C GLY A 27 -23.34 4.82 15.55
N ASP A 28 -24.41 4.18 15.07
CA ASP A 28 -24.50 2.72 14.90
C ASP A 28 -23.84 2.22 13.59
N TYR A 29 -23.62 3.10 12.63
CA TYR A 29 -23.15 2.74 11.28
C TYR A 29 -21.66 3.03 11.05
N ARG A 30 -20.94 3.46 12.10
CA ARG A 30 -19.50 3.67 12.09
C ARG A 30 -18.70 2.36 12.04
N GLY A 31 -17.38 2.49 11.89
CA GLY A 31 -16.46 1.38 12.11
C GLY A 31 -16.54 0.82 13.52
N TYR A 32 -16.59 -0.51 13.62
CA TYR A 32 -16.75 -1.29 14.84
C TYR A 32 -15.74 -2.44 14.85
N ALA A 33 -14.96 -2.59 15.93
CA ALA A 33 -13.97 -3.65 16.07
C ALA A 33 -14.52 -4.78 16.97
N PRO A 34 -15.27 -5.76 16.42
CA PRO A 34 -16.10 -6.69 17.20
C PRO A 34 -15.32 -7.59 18.16
N HIS A 35 -14.05 -7.83 17.88
CA HIS A 35 -13.23 -8.77 18.65
C HIS A 35 -12.58 -8.15 19.88
N LEU A 36 -12.84 -6.87 20.17
CA LEU A 36 -12.35 -6.18 21.37
C LEU A 36 -13.34 -6.28 22.54
N ASP A 37 -12.82 -6.46 23.75
CA ASP A 37 -13.65 -6.51 24.98
C ASP A 37 -14.44 -5.21 25.23
N ASP A 38 -13.92 -4.08 24.77
CA ASP A 38 -14.49 -2.73 24.93
C ASP A 38 -14.92 -2.12 23.58
N ALA A 39 -15.28 -2.96 22.60
CA ALA A 39 -15.57 -2.57 21.22
C ALA A 39 -16.55 -1.39 21.06
N SER A 40 -17.52 -1.26 21.97
CA SER A 40 -18.49 -0.16 21.97
C SER A 40 -17.87 1.22 22.19
N THR A 41 -16.74 1.29 22.88
CA THR A 41 -16.02 2.53 23.19
C THR A 41 -14.82 2.78 22.27
N TYR A 42 -14.33 1.74 21.60
CA TYR A 42 -13.23 1.87 20.65
C TYR A 42 -13.67 2.67 19.42
N GLN A 43 -12.92 3.73 19.11
CA GLN A 43 -13.11 4.48 17.87
C GLN A 43 -12.17 3.91 16.82
N VAL A 44 -12.62 3.71 15.58
CA VAL A 44 -11.75 3.30 14.46
C VAL A 44 -11.20 4.54 13.77
N TYR A 45 -12.08 5.47 13.42
CA TYR A 45 -11.72 6.78 12.89
C TYR A 45 -11.40 7.78 14.00
N MET A 46 -10.31 8.55 13.83
CA MET A 46 -10.03 9.76 14.58
C MET A 46 -9.54 10.87 13.67
N ALA A 47 -10.12 12.05 13.79
CA ALA A 47 -9.66 13.25 13.08
C ALA A 47 -8.73 14.07 13.97
N VAL A 48 -7.60 14.50 13.43
CA VAL A 48 -6.67 15.40 14.10
C VAL A 48 -7.22 16.83 14.05
N LYS A 49 -7.12 17.55 15.17
CA LYS A 49 -7.46 18.97 15.21
C LYS A 49 -6.51 19.76 14.28
N GLY A 50 -7.06 20.69 13.50
CA GLY A 50 -6.29 21.48 12.52
C GLY A 50 -5.04 22.12 13.11
N ASN A 51 -3.91 21.94 12.43
CA ASN A 51 -2.58 22.49 12.76
C ASN A 51 -2.01 22.08 14.13
N ASP A 52 -2.54 21.01 14.75
CA ASP A 52 -2.03 20.48 16.02
C ASP A 52 -1.17 19.23 15.76
N GLY A 53 0.15 19.40 15.65
CA GLY A 53 1.08 18.31 15.35
C GLY A 53 1.17 17.26 16.47
N ASP A 54 1.06 17.68 17.74
CA ASP A 54 1.07 16.76 18.88
C ASP A 54 -0.17 15.84 18.89
N ALA A 55 -1.31 16.36 18.41
CA ALA A 55 -2.54 15.58 18.31
C ALA A 55 -2.45 14.40 17.32
N ILE A 56 -1.48 14.39 16.38
CA ILE A 56 -1.26 13.25 15.47
C ILE A 56 -0.86 12.01 16.26
N GLN A 57 0.18 12.11 17.09
CA GLN A 57 0.64 10.98 17.90
C GLN A 57 -0.43 10.53 18.89
N ALA A 58 -1.17 11.48 19.49
CA ALA A 58 -2.27 11.16 20.38
C ALA A 58 -3.39 10.37 19.67
N ALA A 59 -3.74 10.76 18.44
CA ALA A 59 -4.73 10.06 17.63
C ALA A 59 -4.27 8.67 17.15
N ILE A 60 -2.96 8.45 16.94
CA ILE A 60 -2.44 7.12 16.63
C ILE A 60 -2.61 6.18 17.83
N ASN A 61 -2.27 6.66 19.04
CA ASN A 61 -2.15 5.79 20.20
C ASN A 61 -3.46 5.61 20.99
N ALA A 62 -4.37 6.59 21.00
CA ALA A 62 -5.58 6.51 21.83
C ALA A 62 -6.53 5.40 21.37
N ARG A 63 -7.22 4.77 22.32
CA ARG A 63 -8.35 3.88 22.03
C ARG A 63 -9.61 4.66 21.65
N SER A 64 -9.83 5.78 22.32
CA SER A 64 -10.93 6.71 22.09
C SER A 64 -10.57 8.11 22.58
N SER A 65 -11.31 9.12 22.12
CA SER A 65 -11.10 10.54 22.45
C SER A 65 -11.26 10.86 23.94
N ASN A 66 -11.96 10.02 24.69
CA ASN A 66 -12.33 10.25 26.09
C ASN A 66 -11.64 9.27 27.05
N SER A 67 -10.61 8.55 26.59
CA SER A 67 -9.91 7.56 27.39
C SER A 67 -8.40 7.80 27.41
N SER A 68 -7.76 7.60 28.56
CA SER A 68 -6.30 7.54 28.67
C SER A 68 -5.72 6.21 28.21
N ALA A 69 -6.57 5.21 27.95
CA ALA A 69 -6.15 3.89 27.51
C ALA A 69 -5.53 3.95 26.11
N GLN A 70 -4.38 3.29 25.98
CA GLN A 70 -3.61 3.22 24.73
C GLN A 70 -3.90 1.92 23.98
N ARG A 71 -3.75 1.98 22.66
CA ARG A 71 -3.67 0.80 21.79
C ARG A 71 -2.43 -0.01 22.13
N LYS A 72 -2.48 -1.29 21.78
CA LYS A 72 -1.40 -2.25 21.96
C LYS A 72 -0.64 -2.36 20.64
N GLY A 73 0.68 -2.34 20.71
CA GLY A 73 1.52 -2.64 19.57
C GLY A 73 1.40 -4.10 19.15
N GLN A 74 1.73 -4.41 17.89
CA GLN A 74 1.65 -5.74 17.25
C GLN A 74 0.25 -6.36 17.15
N TRP A 75 -0.81 -5.68 17.58
CA TRP A 75 -2.18 -6.20 17.53
C TRP A 75 -2.81 -6.00 16.14
N LEU A 76 -2.48 -6.90 15.21
CA LEU A 76 -3.07 -6.95 13.87
C LEU A 76 -4.56 -7.31 13.90
N ALA A 77 -5.36 -6.67 13.04
CA ALA A 77 -6.77 -6.98 12.79
C ALA A 77 -7.69 -6.88 14.01
N SER A 78 -7.22 -6.29 15.10
CA SER A 78 -7.89 -6.24 16.39
C SER A 78 -8.11 -4.82 16.86
N GLN A 79 -7.19 -3.90 16.55
CA GLN A 79 -7.26 -2.50 16.97
C GLN A 79 -7.03 -1.57 15.78
N PRO A 80 -7.91 -1.58 14.78
CA PRO A 80 -7.74 -0.81 13.57
C PRO A 80 -7.89 0.68 13.84
N ARG A 81 -7.03 1.49 13.24
CA ARG A 81 -7.09 2.93 13.36
C ARG A 81 -6.99 3.57 12.00
N VAL A 82 -7.90 4.49 11.70
CA VAL A 82 -7.68 5.52 10.69
C VAL A 82 -7.52 6.86 11.39
N VAL A 83 -6.37 7.50 11.19
CA VAL A 83 -6.13 8.89 11.62
C VAL A 83 -6.27 9.79 10.40
N TYR A 84 -7.32 10.60 10.37
CA TYR A 84 -7.52 11.61 9.33
C TYR A 84 -6.87 12.93 9.73
N ILE A 85 -6.05 13.48 8.84
CA ILE A 85 -5.40 14.78 9.02
C ILE A 85 -6.03 15.77 8.03
N PRO A 86 -6.85 16.74 8.50
CA PRO A 86 -7.39 17.80 7.65
C PRO A 86 -6.29 18.63 6.98
N PRO A 87 -6.60 19.37 5.89
CA PRO A 87 -5.66 20.31 5.28
C PRO A 87 -5.08 21.30 6.31
N GLY A 88 -3.77 21.50 6.29
CA GLY A 88 -3.07 22.39 7.21
C GLY A 88 -1.58 22.07 7.31
N THR A 89 -0.89 22.82 8.16
CA THR A 89 0.52 22.59 8.49
C THR A 89 0.63 22.19 9.95
N TYR A 90 1.16 21.01 10.18
CA TYR A 90 1.28 20.36 11.47
C TYR A 90 2.76 20.33 11.84
N GLU A 91 3.18 21.33 12.60
CA GLU A 91 4.57 21.39 13.09
C GLU A 91 4.75 20.38 14.23
N VAL A 92 5.78 19.53 14.12
CA VAL A 92 6.08 18.45 15.07
C VAL A 92 7.51 18.61 15.57
N ARG A 93 7.73 18.39 16.87
CA ARG A 93 9.04 18.54 17.53
C ARG A 93 9.72 17.23 17.91
N ARG A 94 9.08 16.08 17.67
CA ARG A 94 9.59 14.73 18.00
C ARG A 94 9.03 13.71 17.00
N THR A 95 9.68 12.55 16.87
CA THR A 95 9.24 11.49 15.93
C THR A 95 7.80 11.05 16.18
N ILE A 96 7.00 11.00 15.11
CA ILE A 96 5.70 10.32 15.12
C ILE A 96 5.94 8.84 14.92
N ASN A 97 5.56 8.02 15.89
CA ASN A 97 5.64 6.57 15.81
C ASN A 97 4.29 5.97 15.43
N MET A 98 4.30 5.16 14.38
CA MET A 98 3.15 4.36 13.99
C MET A 98 2.92 3.22 14.99
N THR A 99 1.70 2.69 15.00
CA THR A 99 1.32 1.46 15.71
C THR A 99 0.75 0.49 14.68
N THR A 100 0.96 -0.81 14.85
CA THR A 100 0.35 -1.86 14.02
C THR A 100 -1.15 -1.60 13.82
N ASP A 101 -1.69 -1.95 12.64
CA ASP A 101 -3.11 -1.79 12.30
C ASP A 101 -3.56 -0.32 12.21
N THR A 102 -2.72 0.55 11.62
CA THR A 102 -2.98 2.00 11.51
C THR A 102 -2.80 2.51 10.10
N ILE A 103 -3.76 3.30 9.61
CA ILE A 103 -3.62 4.15 8.44
C ILE A 103 -3.68 5.61 8.88
N VAL A 104 -2.66 6.41 8.54
CA VAL A 104 -2.72 7.88 8.60
C VAL A 104 -3.02 8.39 7.20
N THR A 105 -4.06 9.21 7.05
CA THR A 105 -4.46 9.73 5.75
C THR A 105 -4.82 11.21 5.80
N GLY A 106 -4.36 11.97 4.82
CA GLY A 106 -4.76 13.36 4.60
C GLY A 106 -5.84 13.52 3.53
N ASP A 107 -6.27 14.77 3.32
CA ASP A 107 -7.12 15.15 2.18
C ASP A 107 -6.30 15.12 0.87
N PRO A 108 -6.61 14.25 -0.12
CA PRO A 108 -5.88 14.19 -1.39
C PRO A 108 -6.03 15.44 -2.26
N LEU A 109 -7.04 16.29 -2.04
CA LEU A 109 -7.23 17.53 -2.79
C LEU A 109 -6.33 18.65 -2.27
N ASN A 110 -6.05 18.63 -0.96
CA ASN A 110 -5.14 19.56 -0.30
C ASN A 110 -4.34 18.80 0.79
N PRO A 111 -3.31 18.03 0.41
CA PRO A 111 -2.56 17.19 1.34
C PRO A 111 -1.98 18.01 2.51
N PRO A 112 -2.21 17.59 3.78
CA PRO A 112 -1.62 18.24 4.93
C PRO A 112 -0.10 18.08 4.95
N ILE A 113 0.56 19.09 5.50
CA ILE A 113 2.00 19.13 5.67
C ILE A 113 2.34 18.75 7.11
N ILE A 114 3.03 17.63 7.28
CA ILE A 114 3.66 17.27 8.54
C ILE A 114 5.09 17.83 8.47
N LYS A 115 5.38 18.83 9.29
CA LYS A 115 6.61 19.61 9.21
C LYS A 115 7.48 19.40 10.44
N ALA A 116 8.73 19.00 10.24
CA ALA A 116 9.71 18.97 11.31
C ALA A 116 10.03 20.40 11.76
N ALA A 117 9.85 20.69 13.05
CA ALA A 117 10.15 21.99 13.64
C ALA A 117 11.66 22.26 13.68
N ALA A 118 12.04 23.54 13.71
CA ALA A 118 13.39 23.91 14.14
C ALA A 118 13.66 23.40 15.57
N GLY A 119 14.81 22.76 15.78
CA GLY A 119 15.15 22.14 17.07
C GLY A 119 14.42 20.83 17.37
N PHE A 120 13.99 20.10 16.33
CA PHE A 120 13.40 18.76 16.44
C PHE A 120 14.28 17.83 17.29
N ASP A 121 13.65 17.10 18.22
CA ASP A 121 14.29 16.09 19.06
C ASP A 121 14.20 14.71 18.40
N GLY A 122 15.30 14.30 17.78
CA GLY A 122 15.43 13.05 17.02
C GLY A 122 15.96 13.27 15.61
N ASP A 123 16.08 12.17 14.87
CA ASP A 123 16.65 12.12 13.51
C ASP A 123 15.65 11.66 12.46
N THR A 124 14.38 11.48 12.84
CA THR A 124 13.34 10.89 12.00
C THR A 124 12.01 11.61 12.24
N LEU A 125 11.36 12.11 11.18
CA LEU A 125 10.05 12.76 11.30
C LEU A 125 8.93 11.74 11.59
N ILE A 126 8.79 10.72 10.74
CA ILE A 126 7.84 9.63 10.96
C ILE A 126 8.56 8.28 10.97
N ASN A 127 8.34 7.51 12.03
CA ASN A 127 8.72 6.11 12.13
C ASN A 127 7.51 5.22 11.81
N GLY A 128 7.54 4.58 10.64
CA GLY A 128 6.53 3.63 10.18
C GLY A 128 6.51 2.32 10.96
N GLN A 129 7.59 1.98 11.66
CA GLN A 129 7.68 0.76 12.44
C GLN A 129 6.97 0.94 13.79
N ASP A 130 6.16 -0.05 14.17
CA ASP A 130 5.63 -0.16 15.53
C ASP A 130 6.80 -0.34 16.53
N PRO A 131 7.06 0.61 17.44
CA PRO A 131 8.24 0.54 18.31
C PRO A 131 8.28 -0.71 19.20
N THR A 132 7.13 -1.34 19.45
CA THR A 132 7.07 -2.56 20.28
C THR A 132 7.72 -3.77 19.61
N THR A 133 7.97 -3.72 18.28
CA THR A 133 8.66 -4.77 17.53
C THR A 133 10.18 -4.74 17.69
N GLY A 134 10.72 -3.71 18.37
CA GLY A 134 12.16 -3.57 18.61
C GLY A 134 12.93 -3.40 17.31
N ILE A 135 13.82 -4.34 17.00
CA ILE A 135 14.58 -4.34 15.74
C ILE A 135 13.90 -5.12 14.62
N SER A 136 12.83 -5.86 14.92
CA SER A 136 12.22 -6.83 14.01
C SER A 136 11.10 -6.16 13.20
N GLY A 137 11.46 -5.30 12.25
CA GLY A 137 10.48 -4.63 11.40
C GLY A 137 9.62 -5.61 10.59
N GLU A 138 10.07 -6.86 10.38
CA GLU A 138 9.34 -7.91 9.69
C GLU A 138 7.99 -8.26 10.34
N ILE A 139 7.83 -7.95 11.64
CA ILE A 139 6.58 -8.21 12.38
C ILE A 139 5.75 -6.95 12.62
N SER A 140 6.12 -5.81 12.02
CA SER A 140 5.35 -4.56 12.06
C SER A 140 4.39 -4.49 10.87
N PHE A 141 3.27 -5.20 10.95
CA PHE A 141 2.28 -5.34 9.87
C PHE A 141 1.27 -4.17 9.82
N ALA A 142 0.56 -4.06 8.70
CA ALA A 142 -0.65 -3.24 8.58
C ALA A 142 -0.45 -1.76 8.97
N VAL A 143 0.51 -1.11 8.32
CA VAL A 143 0.79 0.33 8.49
C VAL A 143 0.60 1.06 7.16
N GLY A 144 -0.20 2.12 7.15
CA GLY A 144 -0.51 2.89 5.95
C GLY A 144 -0.27 4.40 6.11
N LEU A 145 0.35 5.03 5.13
CA LEU A 145 0.35 6.50 4.99
C LEU A 145 -0.22 6.87 3.61
N LYS A 146 -1.16 7.82 3.58
CA LYS A 146 -1.84 8.24 2.35
C LYS A 146 -2.01 9.76 2.28
N ASN A 147 -1.71 10.38 1.14
CA ASN A 147 -2.02 11.79 0.86
C ASN A 147 -1.36 12.76 1.85
N LEU A 148 -0.05 12.70 2.03
CA LEU A 148 0.68 13.52 3.00
C LEU A 148 1.86 14.22 2.35
N VAL A 149 2.17 15.43 2.82
CA VAL A 149 3.46 16.07 2.59
C VAL A 149 4.31 15.93 3.84
N LEU A 150 5.52 15.38 3.71
CA LEU A 150 6.52 15.29 4.76
C LEU A 150 7.58 16.36 4.50
N ASP A 151 7.64 17.38 5.35
CA ASP A 151 8.53 18.53 5.18
C ASP A 151 9.63 18.53 6.25
N THR A 152 10.87 18.42 5.80
CA THR A 152 12.08 18.47 6.65
C THR A 152 12.96 19.68 6.36
N THR A 153 12.49 20.67 5.59
CA THR A 153 13.34 21.77 5.09
C THR A 153 13.86 22.72 6.17
N GLU A 154 13.29 22.69 7.38
CA GLU A 154 13.79 23.48 8.52
C GLU A 154 14.90 22.78 9.30
N ILE A 155 15.13 21.49 9.04
CA ILE A 155 16.23 20.76 9.65
C ILE A 155 17.51 21.08 8.86
N ASP A 156 18.61 21.29 9.57
CA ASP A 156 19.90 21.62 8.98
C ASP A 156 20.30 20.56 7.94
N ALA A 157 20.57 21.03 6.72
CA ALA A 157 20.88 20.23 5.56
C ALA A 157 22.13 19.34 5.70
N GLY A 158 23.03 19.66 6.63
CA GLY A 158 24.22 18.85 6.94
C GLY A 158 23.95 17.68 7.89
N LEU A 159 22.75 17.59 8.49
CA LEU A 159 22.39 16.52 9.40
C LEU A 159 21.91 15.28 8.65
N ASN A 160 22.17 14.11 9.23
CA ASN A 160 21.55 12.86 8.79
C ASN A 160 20.15 12.78 9.38
N PHE A 161 19.16 13.24 8.63
CA PHE A 161 17.74 13.22 9.03
C PHE A 161 16.91 12.40 8.05
N THR A 162 15.88 11.71 8.55
CA THR A 162 15.01 10.84 7.77
C THR A 162 13.59 11.39 7.75
N GLY A 163 13.01 11.59 6.56
CA GLY A 163 11.59 11.98 6.43
C GLY A 163 10.65 10.86 6.90
N LEU A 164 10.88 9.65 6.40
CA LEU A 164 10.13 8.45 6.75
C LEU A 164 11.06 7.25 6.96
N TYR A 165 11.12 6.73 8.19
CA TYR A 165 11.73 5.42 8.43
C TYR A 165 10.69 4.32 8.20
N TRP A 166 11.00 3.33 7.38
CA TRP A 166 10.03 2.33 6.89
C TRP A 166 10.48 0.89 7.21
N GLY A 167 10.69 0.60 8.50
CA GLY A 167 10.97 -0.74 9.02
C GLY A 167 9.71 -1.57 9.25
N VAL A 168 8.96 -1.87 8.19
CA VAL A 168 7.66 -2.56 8.28
C VAL A 168 7.65 -3.93 7.61
N GLY A 169 6.65 -4.75 7.95
CA GLY A 169 6.35 -6.03 7.31
C GLY A 169 5.34 -5.88 6.17
N GLN A 170 4.62 -6.97 5.89
CA GLN A 170 3.56 -7.01 4.88
C GLN A 170 2.29 -6.27 5.32
N VAL A 171 1.35 -6.10 4.39
CA VAL A 171 0.10 -5.32 4.57
C VAL A 171 0.39 -3.84 4.86
N ALA A 172 1.61 -3.38 4.60
CA ALA A 172 1.95 -1.96 4.67
C ALA A 172 1.70 -1.27 3.32
N GLN A 173 1.33 0.00 3.34
CA GLN A 173 0.96 0.75 2.15
C GLN A 173 1.42 2.22 2.22
N LEU A 174 1.93 2.71 1.09
CA LEU A 174 2.19 4.14 0.85
C LEU A 174 1.45 4.52 -0.44
N SER A 175 0.82 5.69 -0.44
CA SER A 175 0.24 6.25 -1.67
C SER A 175 0.12 7.76 -1.58
N ASN A 176 0.50 8.46 -2.65
CA ASN A 176 0.44 9.91 -2.74
C ASN A 176 1.18 10.60 -1.58
N ILE A 177 2.49 10.31 -1.47
CA ILE A 177 3.37 10.91 -0.47
C ILE A 177 4.33 11.86 -1.16
N ASP A 178 4.38 13.11 -0.72
CA ASP A 178 5.33 14.11 -1.19
C ASP A 178 6.34 14.42 -0.07
N ILE A 179 7.64 14.27 -0.34
CA ILE A 179 8.70 14.44 0.65
C ILE A 179 9.62 15.57 0.23
N LYS A 180 9.70 16.62 1.06
CA LYS A 180 10.49 17.84 0.81
C LYS A 180 11.65 17.91 1.77
N MET A 181 12.85 18.01 1.20
CA MET A 181 14.11 18.08 1.95
C MET A 181 14.91 19.31 1.53
N PRO A 182 15.82 19.81 2.38
CA PRO A 182 16.86 20.73 1.93
C PRO A 182 17.83 20.01 0.98
N ARG A 183 18.60 20.77 0.19
CA ARG A 183 19.67 20.17 -0.63
C ARG A 183 20.81 19.69 0.27
N SER A 184 21.34 18.50 0.03
CA SER A 184 22.52 18.00 0.75
C SER A 184 23.73 18.94 0.61
N VAL A 185 24.61 18.93 1.60
CA VAL A 185 25.83 19.75 1.66
C VAL A 185 27.02 18.83 1.90
N ASP A 186 28.09 18.97 1.10
CA ASP A 186 29.37 18.27 1.27
C ASP A 186 29.27 16.74 1.47
N GLY A 187 28.31 16.09 0.80
CA GLY A 187 28.08 14.65 0.88
C GLY A 187 27.26 14.19 2.10
N SER A 188 26.77 15.12 2.92
CA SER A 188 25.87 14.88 4.05
C SER A 188 24.47 15.41 3.76
N GLY A 189 23.46 14.80 4.37
CA GLY A 189 22.10 15.33 4.34
C GLY A 189 21.01 14.28 4.49
N HIS A 190 19.79 14.71 4.19
CA HIS A 190 18.60 13.94 4.53
C HIS A 190 18.39 12.74 3.61
N SER A 191 17.68 11.73 4.14
CA SER A 191 17.08 10.65 3.35
C SER A 191 15.56 10.80 3.37
N GLY A 192 14.92 10.77 2.20
CA GLY A 192 13.47 10.93 2.11
C GLY A 192 12.74 9.78 2.78
N VAL A 193 12.98 8.57 2.26
CA VAL A 193 12.56 7.31 2.91
C VAL A 193 13.80 6.48 3.24
N ARG A 194 13.90 5.95 4.46
CA ARG A 194 14.91 4.97 4.85
C ARG A 194 14.26 3.63 5.16
N LEU A 195 14.54 2.60 4.37
CA LEU A 195 14.06 1.24 4.59
C LEU A 195 15.08 0.42 5.37
N GLY A 196 14.94 0.48 6.69
CA GLY A 196 15.63 -0.41 7.63
C GLY A 196 15.15 -1.86 7.55
N ARG A 197 15.50 -2.64 8.56
CA ARG A 197 15.09 -4.05 8.66
C ARG A 197 13.57 -4.19 8.56
N GLY A 198 13.12 -5.06 7.66
CA GLY A 198 11.69 -5.32 7.42
C GLY A 198 11.45 -6.19 6.17
N SER A 199 10.18 -6.42 5.84
CA SER A 199 9.75 -7.38 4.82
C SER A 199 8.46 -6.94 4.10
N THR A 200 8.36 -5.65 3.78
CA THR A 200 7.27 -5.11 2.98
C THR A 200 7.29 -5.64 1.55
N LEU A 201 6.19 -5.47 0.82
CA LEU A 201 6.09 -5.92 -0.57
C LEU A 201 6.18 -4.76 -1.56
N THR A 202 5.59 -3.61 -1.25
CA THR A 202 5.50 -2.49 -2.19
C THR A 202 5.49 -1.13 -1.49
N LEU A 203 6.20 -0.17 -2.07
CA LEU A 203 6.08 1.26 -1.82
C LEU A 203 5.63 1.90 -3.13
N ALA A 204 4.60 2.74 -3.11
CA ALA A 204 4.03 3.29 -4.32
C ALA A 204 3.71 4.78 -4.24
N ASP A 205 3.72 5.43 -5.41
CA ASP A 205 3.19 6.78 -5.63
C ASP A 205 3.84 7.83 -4.70
N ILE A 206 5.17 7.90 -4.73
CA ILE A 206 5.97 8.81 -3.89
C ILE A 206 6.69 9.81 -4.78
N ARG A 207 6.65 11.09 -4.38
CA ARG A 207 7.54 12.13 -4.90
C ARG A 207 8.53 12.51 -3.80
N VAL A 208 9.82 12.54 -4.14
CA VAL A 208 10.88 12.86 -3.19
C VAL A 208 11.85 13.88 -3.77
N GLU A 209 11.95 15.02 -3.11
CA GLU A 209 12.67 16.19 -3.60
C GLU A 209 13.92 16.49 -2.77
N LYS A 210 15.05 16.71 -3.45
CA LYS A 210 16.34 17.13 -2.88
C LYS A 210 16.90 16.12 -1.88
N GLY A 211 17.61 16.54 -0.84
CA GLY A 211 18.29 15.65 0.10
C GLY A 211 19.48 14.89 -0.50
N LEU A 212 20.17 14.14 0.36
CA LEU A 212 21.29 13.29 -0.04
C LEU A 212 20.76 12.05 -0.77
N ASN A 213 19.78 11.38 -0.17
CA ASN A 213 19.15 10.19 -0.73
C ASN A 213 17.65 10.43 -0.88
N GLY A 214 17.08 10.16 -2.05
CA GLY A 214 15.62 10.09 -2.17
C GLY A 214 15.08 8.92 -1.34
N ILE A 215 15.55 7.73 -1.65
CA ILE A 215 15.28 6.51 -0.87
C ILE A 215 16.61 5.84 -0.49
N PHE A 216 16.75 5.44 0.76
CA PHE A 216 17.86 4.65 1.25
C PHE A 216 17.37 3.26 1.69
N HIS A 217 17.72 2.22 0.95
CA HIS A 217 17.45 0.82 1.26
C HIS A 217 18.65 0.20 1.99
N ASP A 218 18.56 0.06 3.33
CA ASP A 218 19.71 -0.27 4.18
C ASP A 218 19.57 -1.54 5.01
N GLY A 219 18.43 -2.25 4.92
CA GLY A 219 18.29 -3.57 5.55
C GLY A 219 17.01 -4.33 5.25
N HIS A 220 16.20 -3.87 4.29
CA HIS A 220 14.94 -4.50 3.95
C HIS A 220 15.16 -5.77 3.10
N GLN A 221 14.34 -6.80 3.30
CA GLN A 221 14.53 -8.07 2.60
C GLN A 221 14.21 -7.94 1.10
N GLN A 222 13.00 -7.47 0.79
CA GLN A 222 12.55 -7.24 -0.58
C GLN A 222 11.65 -6.01 -0.66
N ALA A 223 11.59 -5.36 -1.82
CA ALA A 223 10.57 -4.33 -2.09
C ALA A 223 10.40 -4.07 -3.59
N LEU A 224 9.15 -3.88 -4.01
CA LEU A 224 8.79 -3.22 -5.26
C LEU A 224 8.58 -1.72 -5.01
N TYR A 225 9.26 -0.88 -5.76
CA TYR A 225 9.08 0.56 -5.78
C TYR A 225 8.32 0.91 -7.06
N LYS A 226 7.05 1.30 -6.94
CA LYS A 226 6.18 1.57 -8.09
C LYS A 226 5.87 3.05 -8.19
N ASN A 227 6.08 3.65 -9.36
CA ASN A 227 5.68 5.04 -9.62
C ASN A 227 6.33 6.02 -8.63
N ILE A 228 7.66 6.03 -8.57
CA ILE A 228 8.44 6.93 -7.71
C ILE A 228 9.04 8.05 -8.56
N TYR A 229 8.87 9.30 -8.13
CA TYR A 229 9.47 10.47 -8.76
C TYR A 229 10.59 11.02 -7.86
N PHE A 230 11.83 10.84 -8.30
CA PHE A 230 13.03 11.39 -7.69
C PHE A 230 13.35 12.73 -8.35
N SER A 231 13.38 13.81 -7.57
CA SER A 231 13.61 15.17 -8.07
C SER A 231 14.83 15.77 -7.37
N GLU A 232 15.90 16.03 -8.10
CA GLU A 232 17.07 16.79 -7.64
C GLU A 232 17.78 16.21 -6.40
N ASN A 233 17.65 14.90 -6.16
CA ASN A 233 18.39 14.20 -5.12
C ASN A 233 19.86 14.03 -5.55
N THR A 234 20.80 14.05 -4.61
CA THR A 234 22.20 13.68 -4.92
C THR A 234 22.28 12.22 -5.37
N VAL A 235 21.57 11.33 -4.68
CA VAL A 235 21.31 9.94 -5.07
C VAL A 235 19.80 9.73 -5.04
N GLY A 236 19.21 9.29 -6.15
CA GLY A 236 17.80 8.92 -6.20
C GLY A 236 17.53 7.77 -5.22
N MET A 237 18.13 6.61 -5.50
CA MET A 237 18.05 5.43 -4.64
C MET A 237 19.43 4.92 -4.21
N LEU A 238 19.72 4.99 -2.90
CA LEU A 238 20.88 4.38 -2.28
C LEU A 238 20.53 2.97 -1.79
N ILE A 239 21.36 1.98 -2.08
CA ILE A 239 21.18 0.59 -1.67
C ILE A 239 22.47 0.09 -1.01
N SER A 240 22.44 -0.19 0.29
CA SER A 240 23.60 -0.74 1.02
C SER A 240 23.41 -2.16 1.53
N SER A 241 22.17 -2.67 1.54
CA SER A 241 21.82 -4.03 1.95
C SER A 241 20.47 -4.41 1.34
N GLY A 242 20.06 -5.67 1.52
CA GLY A 242 18.79 -6.23 1.03
C GLY A 242 19.00 -7.38 0.05
N PHE A 243 17.90 -8.01 -0.38
CA PHE A 243 17.95 -9.20 -1.24
C PHE A 243 17.39 -8.93 -2.63
N THR A 244 16.14 -8.44 -2.72
CA THR A 244 15.43 -8.30 -4.00
C THR A 244 14.73 -6.96 -4.13
N ILE A 245 15.17 -6.15 -5.09
CA ILE A 245 14.70 -4.77 -5.29
C ILE A 245 14.22 -4.64 -6.73
N THR A 246 12.99 -4.19 -6.94
CA THR A 246 12.48 -3.83 -8.26
C THR A 246 11.98 -2.40 -8.24
N ILE A 247 12.40 -1.61 -9.22
CA ILE A 247 12.05 -0.20 -9.39
C ILE A 247 11.26 -0.11 -10.68
N LEU A 248 9.95 0.00 -10.57
CA LEU A 248 9.00 -0.01 -11.68
C LEU A 248 8.43 1.40 -11.92
N ASN A 249 8.53 1.85 -13.17
CA ASN A 249 7.97 3.12 -13.62
C ASN A 249 8.47 4.32 -12.80
N ALA A 250 9.76 4.33 -12.45
CA ALA A 250 10.37 5.45 -11.74
C ALA A 250 10.87 6.52 -12.70
N VAL A 251 10.84 7.78 -12.25
CA VAL A 251 11.43 8.91 -12.94
C VAL A 251 12.54 9.48 -12.06
N PHE A 252 13.73 9.56 -12.62
CA PHE A 252 14.88 10.22 -12.03
C PHE A 252 15.08 11.55 -12.77
N ASP A 253 14.79 12.67 -12.12
CA ASP A 253 14.83 14.01 -12.72
C ASP A 253 15.83 14.91 -11.99
N GLY A 254 16.88 15.33 -12.69
CA GLY A 254 17.93 16.18 -12.12
C GLY A 254 18.75 15.51 -11.02
N VAL A 255 18.80 14.18 -10.96
CA VAL A 255 19.54 13.46 -9.91
C VAL A 255 21.01 13.24 -10.28
N GLY A 256 21.90 13.22 -9.27
CA GLY A 256 23.32 12.93 -9.49
C GLY A 256 23.57 11.48 -9.91
N PHE A 257 23.03 10.55 -9.13
CA PHE A 257 22.98 9.11 -9.45
C PHE A 257 21.54 8.63 -9.37
N GLY A 258 21.06 7.90 -10.37
CA GLY A 258 19.73 7.27 -10.33
C GLY A 258 19.65 6.24 -9.21
N VAL A 259 20.45 5.19 -9.34
CA VAL A 259 20.62 4.13 -8.35
C VAL A 259 22.10 4.01 -8.00
N ARG A 260 22.42 4.00 -6.71
CA ARG A 260 23.78 3.77 -6.21
C ARG A 260 23.78 2.59 -5.24
N ASN A 261 24.44 1.51 -5.60
CA ASN A 261 24.60 0.34 -4.75
C ASN A 261 26.00 0.33 -4.09
N THR A 262 26.05 0.40 -2.77
CA THR A 262 27.31 0.51 -2.01
C THR A 262 27.64 -0.71 -1.17
N GLY A 263 26.74 -1.68 -1.09
CA GLY A 263 26.93 -2.90 -0.30
C GLY A 263 25.97 -4.02 -0.67
N GLY A 264 26.28 -5.21 -0.15
CA GLY A 264 25.54 -6.44 -0.43
C GLY A 264 25.76 -6.98 -1.85
N SER A 265 24.94 -7.96 -2.23
CA SER A 265 24.87 -8.49 -3.60
C SER A 265 23.40 -8.75 -3.98
N PRO A 266 22.54 -7.72 -3.89
CA PRO A 266 21.11 -7.87 -4.17
C PRO A 266 20.85 -8.14 -5.66
N PHE A 267 19.64 -8.61 -5.96
CA PHE A 267 19.04 -8.37 -7.26
C PHE A 267 18.44 -6.96 -7.31
N ILE A 268 18.75 -6.19 -8.35
CA ILE A 268 18.19 -4.84 -8.59
C ILE A 268 17.65 -4.75 -10.02
N GLY A 269 16.33 -4.64 -10.17
CA GLY A 269 15.67 -4.41 -11.44
C GLY A 269 15.19 -2.97 -11.61
N LEU A 270 15.51 -2.32 -12.74
CA LEU A 270 14.91 -1.07 -13.19
C LEU A 270 14.01 -1.41 -14.39
N VAL A 271 12.71 -1.14 -14.27
CA VAL A 271 11.71 -1.51 -15.27
C VAL A 271 10.88 -0.29 -15.63
N ASP A 272 10.77 0.04 -16.92
CA ASP A 272 10.03 1.22 -17.41
C ASP A 272 10.50 2.55 -16.81
N CYS A 273 11.79 2.68 -16.51
CA CYS A 273 12.32 3.87 -15.86
C CYS A 273 12.62 4.99 -16.86
N LYS A 274 12.69 6.24 -16.37
CA LYS A 274 13.20 7.39 -17.11
C LYS A 274 14.30 8.10 -16.33
N SER A 275 15.36 8.50 -17.01
CA SER A 275 16.45 9.30 -16.47
C SER A 275 16.53 10.62 -17.24
N ILE A 276 16.09 11.70 -16.60
CA ILE A 276 15.90 13.03 -17.19
C ILE A 276 16.87 14.00 -16.52
N ASN A 277 17.63 14.78 -17.28
CA ASN A 277 18.60 15.75 -16.76
C ASN A 277 19.55 15.18 -15.68
N SER A 278 19.79 13.87 -15.70
CA SER A 278 20.41 13.15 -14.60
C SER A 278 21.79 12.63 -14.98
N GLY A 279 22.63 12.39 -13.97
CA GLY A 279 23.92 11.72 -14.13
C GLY A 279 23.78 10.21 -14.33
N VAL A 280 24.73 9.46 -13.79
CA VAL A 280 24.82 8.00 -13.99
C VAL A 280 23.55 7.30 -13.51
N THR A 281 22.92 6.48 -14.37
CA THR A 281 21.64 5.84 -14.01
C THR A 281 21.81 4.75 -12.96
N PHE A 282 22.84 3.92 -13.09
CA PHE A 282 23.18 2.88 -12.13
C PHE A 282 24.68 2.87 -11.86
N SER A 283 25.06 2.97 -10.59
CA SER A 283 26.46 2.85 -10.16
C SER A 283 26.55 1.85 -9.00
N SER A 284 27.56 0.98 -9.02
CA SER A 284 27.82 0.08 -7.89
C SER A 284 29.30 0.02 -7.51
N SER A 285 29.58 0.00 -6.21
CA SER A 285 30.89 -0.36 -5.64
C SER A 285 30.95 -1.82 -5.18
N SER A 286 29.93 -2.61 -5.50
CA SER A 286 29.80 -4.05 -5.23
C SER A 286 29.44 -4.80 -6.53
N TYR A 287 29.15 -6.10 -6.43
CA TYR A 287 28.73 -6.91 -7.58
C TYR A 287 27.28 -7.41 -7.39
N PRO A 288 26.27 -6.58 -7.67
CA PRO A 288 24.87 -7.00 -7.66
C PRO A 288 24.54 -7.82 -8.91
N SER A 289 23.43 -8.56 -8.85
CA SER A 289 22.73 -8.96 -10.09
C SER A 289 21.78 -7.83 -10.47
N MET A 290 21.78 -7.41 -11.73
CA MET A 290 20.92 -6.31 -12.16
C MET A 290 20.22 -6.57 -13.49
N LEU A 291 19.06 -5.93 -13.63
CA LEU A 291 18.24 -5.87 -14.83
C LEU A 291 17.89 -4.41 -15.10
N ILE A 292 18.04 -3.98 -16.35
CA ILE A 292 17.38 -2.79 -16.90
C ILE A 292 16.48 -3.30 -18.00
N ASP A 293 15.18 -2.99 -17.93
CA ASP A 293 14.17 -3.40 -18.88
C ASP A 293 13.29 -2.19 -19.25
N ASN A 294 13.51 -1.62 -20.44
CA ASN A 294 12.93 -0.40 -20.96
C ASN A 294 13.29 0.86 -20.14
N LEU A 295 14.46 1.45 -20.42
CA LEU A 295 14.91 2.71 -19.82
C LEU A 295 15.13 3.78 -20.89
N ASP A 296 14.51 4.95 -20.70
CA ASP A 296 14.79 6.14 -21.51
C ASP A 296 15.73 7.10 -20.77
N LYS A 297 16.64 7.75 -21.52
CA LYS A 297 17.57 8.74 -21.00
C LYS A 297 17.82 9.89 -21.98
N ASP A 298 18.04 11.10 -21.47
CA ASP A 298 18.22 12.32 -22.27
C ASP A 298 19.61 13.00 -22.13
N THR A 299 20.53 12.41 -21.37
CA THR A 299 21.91 12.92 -21.19
C THR A 299 22.97 11.93 -21.66
N ASP A 300 24.18 12.44 -21.91
CA ASP A 300 25.34 11.66 -22.37
C ASP A 300 26.16 11.01 -21.23
N SER A 301 25.59 10.87 -20.03
CA SER A 301 26.28 10.14 -18.95
C SER A 301 26.13 8.62 -19.10
N ASN A 302 27.03 7.85 -18.50
CA ASN A 302 26.97 6.39 -18.52
C ASN A 302 25.64 5.86 -17.93
N ILE A 303 25.15 4.75 -18.48
CA ILE A 303 23.99 4.04 -17.92
C ILE A 303 24.42 3.20 -16.73
N VAL A 304 25.48 2.39 -16.88
CA VAL A 304 25.94 1.45 -15.83
C VAL A 304 27.43 1.57 -15.58
N GLU A 305 27.78 1.86 -14.33
CA GLU A 305 29.14 1.82 -13.79
C GLU A 305 29.26 0.77 -12.69
N LEU A 306 30.26 -0.09 -12.79
CA LEU A 306 30.55 -1.19 -11.86
C LEU A 306 32.00 -1.07 -11.36
N PRO A 307 32.42 -1.87 -10.35
CA PRO A 307 33.80 -1.81 -9.86
C PRO A 307 34.87 -2.10 -10.93
N SER A 308 34.50 -2.84 -11.98
CA SER A 308 35.36 -3.15 -13.13
C SER A 308 35.42 -2.04 -14.19
N GLY A 309 34.66 -0.94 -14.03
CA GLY A 309 34.57 0.17 -14.97
C GLY A 309 33.17 0.34 -15.56
N VAL A 310 33.09 0.98 -16.73
CA VAL A 310 31.82 1.23 -17.43
C VAL A 310 31.32 -0.08 -18.06
N ALA A 311 30.16 -0.56 -17.60
CA ALA A 311 29.53 -1.78 -18.12
C ALA A 311 28.51 -1.48 -19.23
N TYR A 312 27.93 -0.27 -19.22
CA TYR A 312 27.06 0.23 -20.29
C TYR A 312 27.27 1.75 -20.40
N GLY A 313 27.76 2.20 -21.55
CA GLY A 313 28.08 3.60 -21.83
C GLY A 313 26.85 4.50 -22.01
N PRO A 314 27.00 5.71 -22.56
CA PRO A 314 25.87 6.59 -22.83
C PRO A 314 24.93 6.00 -23.89
N ALA A 315 23.62 6.10 -23.66
CA ALA A 315 22.58 5.75 -24.62
C ALA A 315 21.29 6.51 -24.30
N SER A 316 20.52 6.83 -25.33
CA SER A 316 19.20 7.47 -25.16
C SER A 316 18.09 6.48 -24.77
N HIS A 317 18.31 5.19 -25.01
CA HIS A 317 17.36 4.13 -24.71
C HIS A 317 18.07 2.80 -24.48
N VAL A 318 17.60 2.01 -23.51
CA VAL A 318 18.02 0.63 -23.24
C VAL A 318 16.80 -0.27 -23.27
N ASP A 319 16.77 -1.23 -24.20
CA ASP A 319 15.70 -2.23 -24.31
C ASP A 319 15.80 -3.23 -23.15
N THR A 320 16.70 -4.21 -23.22
CA THR A 320 17.01 -5.07 -22.06
C THR A 320 18.51 -5.21 -21.87
N PHE A 321 18.98 -4.94 -20.66
CA PHE A 321 20.34 -5.19 -20.22
C PHE A 321 20.34 -5.94 -18.90
N THR A 322 21.13 -7.01 -18.80
CA THR A 322 21.34 -7.73 -17.55
C THR A 322 22.83 -7.82 -17.25
N TRP A 323 23.17 -7.76 -15.96
CA TRP A 323 24.48 -8.13 -15.47
C TRP A 323 24.32 -9.09 -14.30
N GLY A 324 24.87 -10.30 -14.43
CA GLY A 324 24.73 -11.32 -13.40
C GLY A 324 25.08 -12.70 -13.92
N ASN A 325 24.76 -13.73 -13.14
CA ASN A 325 24.91 -15.12 -13.59
C ASN A 325 23.87 -15.43 -14.66
N THR A 326 24.29 -16.08 -15.73
CA THR A 326 23.40 -16.60 -16.76
C THR A 326 23.33 -18.13 -16.67
N VAL A 327 22.17 -18.70 -16.99
CA VAL A 327 21.98 -20.15 -17.10
C VAL A 327 21.97 -20.50 -18.58
N ASP A 328 22.80 -21.46 -18.98
CA ASP A 328 22.97 -21.92 -20.38
C ASP A 328 23.36 -20.83 -21.38
N ARG A 329 24.07 -19.77 -20.93
CA ARG A 329 24.58 -18.72 -21.81
C ARG A 329 26.06 -18.43 -21.52
N ASP A 330 26.71 -17.82 -22.50
CA ASP A 330 28.05 -17.23 -22.41
C ASP A 330 27.89 -15.70 -22.47
N PRO A 331 28.39 -14.92 -21.49
CA PRO A 331 29.21 -15.32 -20.35
C PRO A 331 28.42 -15.97 -19.20
N ILE A 332 29.08 -16.87 -18.45
CA ILE A 332 28.54 -17.45 -17.21
C ILE A 332 28.18 -16.35 -16.20
N PHE A 333 29.01 -15.31 -16.10
CA PHE A 333 28.74 -14.10 -15.32
C PHE A 333 29.22 -12.87 -16.10
N GLY A 334 28.34 -11.91 -16.33
CA GLY A 334 28.71 -10.67 -17.02
C GLY A 334 27.54 -9.95 -17.69
N PRO A 335 27.84 -8.99 -18.59
CA PRO A 335 26.84 -8.21 -19.29
C PRO A 335 26.17 -9.04 -20.38
N VAL A 336 24.85 -8.91 -20.51
CA VAL A 336 24.08 -9.42 -21.64
C VAL A 336 23.13 -8.35 -22.10
N ASN A 337 23.17 -8.03 -23.39
CA ASN A 337 22.14 -7.25 -24.07
C ASN A 337 21.15 -8.22 -24.71
N SER A 338 19.87 -7.99 -24.50
CA SER A 338 18.81 -8.78 -25.12
C SER A 338 17.63 -7.90 -25.49
N SER A 339 16.64 -8.52 -26.13
CA SER A 339 15.32 -7.93 -26.32
C SER A 339 14.29 -8.82 -25.65
N THR A 340 13.35 -8.23 -24.94
CA THR A 340 12.28 -8.95 -24.24
C THR A 340 10.95 -8.52 -24.86
N PRO A 341 10.44 -9.22 -25.90
CA PRO A 341 9.17 -8.87 -26.52
C PRO A 341 8.05 -8.86 -25.49
N ARG A 342 7.36 -7.74 -25.37
CA ARG A 342 6.25 -7.58 -24.43
C ARG A 342 4.92 -7.72 -25.16
N PRO A 343 4.02 -8.63 -24.74
CA PRO A 343 2.69 -8.72 -25.33
C PRO A 343 1.90 -7.43 -25.11
N GLU A 344 1.31 -6.88 -26.18
CA GLU A 344 0.50 -5.64 -26.12
C GLU A 344 -0.64 -5.73 -25.09
N GLN A 345 -1.18 -6.92 -24.85
CA GLN A 345 -2.23 -7.15 -23.86
C GLN A 345 -1.74 -6.95 -22.41
N LEU A 346 -0.45 -7.16 -22.13
CA LEU A 346 0.12 -7.03 -20.78
C LEU A 346 0.88 -5.72 -20.60
N ALA A 347 1.48 -5.19 -21.67
CA ALA A 347 2.25 -3.97 -21.69
C ALA A 347 1.78 -3.06 -22.85
N PRO A 348 0.55 -2.51 -22.78
CA PRO A 348 0.02 -1.68 -23.85
C PRO A 348 0.92 -0.46 -24.10
N GLY A 349 1.28 -0.22 -25.36
CA GLY A 349 2.26 0.81 -25.71
C GLY A 349 3.70 0.51 -25.23
N GLY A 350 4.01 -0.75 -24.94
CA GLY A 350 5.34 -1.23 -24.58
C GLY A 350 5.74 -1.07 -23.12
N ARG A 351 4.86 -0.58 -22.23
CA ARG A 351 5.15 -0.37 -20.80
C ARG A 351 4.18 -1.16 -19.93
N TRP A 352 4.68 -1.73 -18.83
CA TRP A 352 3.85 -2.40 -17.84
C TRP A 352 2.94 -1.38 -17.13
N PRO A 353 1.63 -1.66 -16.99
CA PRO A 353 0.72 -0.77 -16.30
C PRO A 353 1.11 -0.56 -14.83
N ALA A 354 1.44 0.67 -14.46
CA ALA A 354 1.70 1.09 -13.08
C ALA A 354 0.55 1.96 -12.56
N ILE A 355 -0.53 1.32 -12.10
CA ILE A 355 -1.79 1.99 -11.78
C ILE A 355 -1.86 2.34 -10.29
N THR A 356 -2.10 3.61 -9.99
CA THR A 356 -2.32 4.14 -8.64
C THR A 356 -3.67 3.68 -8.09
N ALA A 357 -3.71 3.35 -6.79
CA ALA A 357 -4.95 2.98 -6.13
C ALA A 357 -5.95 4.14 -6.16
N PRO A 358 -7.22 3.94 -6.56
CA PRO A 358 -8.18 5.03 -6.64
C PRO A 358 -8.54 5.54 -5.23
N SER A 359 -8.20 6.80 -4.94
CA SER A 359 -8.63 7.48 -3.71
C SER A 359 -10.06 8.01 -3.76
N TYR A 360 -10.62 8.10 -4.98
CA TYR A 360 -11.90 8.76 -5.28
C TYR A 360 -11.93 10.23 -4.82
N ALA A 361 -10.78 10.92 -4.82
CA ALA A 361 -10.66 12.32 -4.37
C ALA A 361 -11.67 13.27 -5.04
N GLY A 362 -11.98 13.05 -6.32
CA GLY A 362 -12.92 13.88 -7.08
C GLY A 362 -14.41 13.57 -6.85
N PHE A 363 -14.74 12.60 -6.00
CA PHE A 363 -16.13 12.19 -5.75
C PHE A 363 -16.74 12.97 -4.59
N ASN A 364 -18.05 13.19 -4.64
CA ASN A 364 -18.81 13.74 -3.52
C ASN A 364 -19.22 12.63 -2.55
N ILE A 365 -19.54 12.98 -1.31
CA ILE A 365 -20.05 12.02 -0.32
C ILE A 365 -21.29 11.26 -0.81
N GLN A 366 -22.13 11.89 -1.65
CA GLN A 366 -23.33 11.25 -2.19
C GLN A 366 -23.04 10.21 -3.27
N ASP A 367 -21.82 10.12 -3.76
CA ASP A 367 -21.38 9.06 -4.66
C ASP A 367 -21.08 7.76 -3.91
N PHE A 368 -21.14 7.79 -2.57
CA PHE A 368 -20.91 6.64 -1.70
C PHE A 368 -22.20 6.17 -1.05
N ILE A 369 -22.21 4.90 -0.67
CA ILE A 369 -23.15 4.36 0.31
C ILE A 369 -22.35 3.78 1.47
N ASN A 370 -22.74 4.07 2.70
CA ASN A 370 -22.31 3.28 3.84
C ASN A 370 -23.14 1.99 3.86
N ILE A 371 -22.48 0.83 3.73
CA ILE A 371 -23.19 -0.45 3.66
C ILE A 371 -23.96 -0.80 4.94
N LYS A 372 -23.63 -0.19 6.08
CA LYS A 372 -24.34 -0.40 7.36
C LYS A 372 -25.56 0.49 7.52
N ASP A 373 -25.70 1.58 6.76
CA ASP A 373 -26.83 2.52 6.87
C ASP A 373 -27.99 2.09 5.94
N PRO A 374 -29.12 1.58 6.47
CA PRO A 374 -30.25 1.13 5.65
C PRO A 374 -30.84 2.23 4.77
N ARG A 375 -30.66 3.51 5.15
CA ARG A 375 -31.14 4.65 4.37
C ARG A 375 -30.32 4.88 3.11
N GLN A 376 -29.11 4.34 3.05
CA GLN A 376 -28.18 4.50 1.93
C GLN A 376 -28.04 3.23 1.08
N ASN A 377 -28.32 2.06 1.65
CA ASN A 377 -27.98 0.77 1.03
C ASN A 377 -29.17 0.00 0.41
N GLY A 378 -30.35 0.62 0.34
CA GLY A 378 -31.58 -0.03 -0.17
C GLY A 378 -32.46 -0.68 0.92
N GLY A 379 -32.24 -0.36 2.19
CA GLY A 379 -33.07 -0.84 3.31
C GLY A 379 -32.61 -2.15 3.93
N TYR A 380 -31.39 -2.61 3.62
CA TYR A 380 -30.85 -3.87 4.14
C TYR A 380 -30.10 -3.66 5.46
N THR A 381 -30.19 -4.63 6.35
CA THR A 381 -29.47 -4.61 7.63
C THR A 381 -28.12 -5.28 7.46
N VAL A 382 -27.03 -4.53 7.71
CA VAL A 382 -25.67 -5.04 7.80
C VAL A 382 -25.06 -4.50 9.10
N LYS A 383 -24.56 -5.39 9.95
CA LYS A 383 -23.94 -5.10 11.24
C LYS A 383 -22.42 -5.04 11.16
N GLY A 384 -21.78 -5.99 10.48
CA GLY A 384 -20.33 -6.17 10.48
C GLY A 384 -19.75 -6.41 11.88
N ASP A 385 -20.47 -7.13 12.74
CA ASP A 385 -20.11 -7.42 14.14
C ASP A 385 -19.77 -8.90 14.38
N ALA A 386 -19.60 -9.68 13.29
CA ALA A 386 -19.44 -11.13 13.33
C ALA A 386 -20.54 -11.87 14.12
N SER A 387 -21.76 -11.34 14.30
CA SER A 387 -22.80 -12.06 15.05
C SER A 387 -23.77 -12.87 14.18
N VAL A 388 -23.88 -12.51 12.89
CA VAL A 388 -24.90 -13.03 11.98
C VAL A 388 -24.30 -13.33 10.61
N ASP A 389 -24.92 -14.21 9.84
CA ASP A 389 -24.62 -14.36 8.42
C ASP A 389 -25.17 -13.17 7.64
N GLU A 390 -24.28 -12.47 6.94
CA GLU A 390 -24.59 -11.26 6.18
C GLU A 390 -24.61 -11.49 4.67
N THR A 391 -24.44 -12.74 4.20
CA THR A 391 -24.25 -13.05 2.78
C THR A 391 -25.36 -12.50 1.89
N ASP A 392 -26.62 -12.76 2.23
CA ASP A 392 -27.78 -12.31 1.45
C ASP A 392 -27.90 -10.79 1.42
N ALA A 393 -27.63 -10.13 2.56
CA ALA A 393 -27.70 -8.68 2.67
C ALA A 393 -26.59 -8.01 1.86
N LEU A 394 -25.35 -8.50 1.98
CA LEU A 394 -24.20 -7.94 1.27
C LEU A 394 -24.32 -8.09 -0.25
N ASN A 395 -24.76 -9.26 -0.75
CA ASN A 395 -25.02 -9.44 -2.19
C ASN A 395 -26.02 -8.41 -2.71
N LYS A 396 -27.12 -8.16 -1.97
CA LYS A 396 -28.13 -7.16 -2.36
C LYS A 396 -27.62 -5.72 -2.25
N VAL A 397 -26.82 -5.40 -1.22
CA VAL A 397 -26.23 -4.07 -1.03
C VAL A 397 -25.22 -3.75 -2.14
N LEU A 398 -24.37 -4.72 -2.52
CA LEU A 398 -23.41 -4.52 -3.61
C LEU A 398 -24.12 -4.36 -4.96
N GLN A 399 -25.17 -5.15 -5.23
CA GLN A 399 -25.98 -4.96 -6.43
C GLN A 399 -26.66 -3.58 -6.43
N TYR A 400 -27.24 -3.17 -5.29
CA TYR A 400 -27.83 -1.84 -5.13
C TYR A 400 -26.82 -0.72 -5.41
N ALA A 401 -25.57 -0.86 -4.94
CA ALA A 401 -24.49 0.09 -5.21
C ALA A 401 -24.21 0.22 -6.71
N VAL A 402 -24.12 -0.91 -7.43
CA VAL A 402 -23.92 -0.94 -8.88
C VAL A 402 -25.10 -0.29 -9.61
N ASP A 403 -26.33 -0.68 -9.29
CA ASP A 403 -27.56 -0.19 -9.93
C ASP A 403 -27.72 1.34 -9.78
N ASN A 404 -27.19 1.90 -8.69
CA ASN A 404 -27.24 3.33 -8.38
C ASN A 404 -25.92 4.07 -8.67
N ASN A 405 -24.96 3.42 -9.34
CA ASN A 405 -23.64 3.96 -9.67
C ASN A 405 -22.89 4.55 -8.46
N LYS A 406 -22.92 3.84 -7.32
CA LYS A 406 -22.27 4.23 -6.06
C LYS A 406 -20.96 3.47 -5.82
N VAL A 407 -20.15 4.03 -4.93
CA VAL A 407 -19.04 3.35 -4.26
C VAL A 407 -19.54 2.78 -2.94
N ALA A 408 -19.38 1.48 -2.72
CA ALA A 408 -19.71 0.84 -1.46
C ALA A 408 -18.59 1.08 -0.44
N TYR A 409 -18.86 1.91 0.57
CA TYR A 409 -18.00 2.12 1.71
C TYR A 409 -18.30 1.07 2.78
N PHE A 410 -17.30 0.28 3.14
CA PHE A 410 -17.35 -0.68 4.24
C PHE A 410 -16.71 -0.02 5.47
N PRO A 411 -17.49 0.43 6.47
CA PRO A 411 -16.92 0.79 7.77
C PRO A 411 -16.17 -0.40 8.35
N TYR A 412 -15.21 -0.18 9.25
CA TYR A 412 -14.49 -1.32 9.81
C TYR A 412 -15.47 -2.26 10.52
N GLY A 413 -15.24 -3.55 10.33
CA GLY A 413 -16.12 -4.60 10.82
C GLY A 413 -15.60 -5.95 10.39
N ASP A 414 -16.25 -6.96 10.93
CA ASP A 414 -16.11 -8.35 10.50
C ASP A 414 -17.46 -8.82 9.95
N TYR A 415 -17.52 -8.89 8.63
CA TYR A 415 -18.69 -9.19 7.83
C TYR A 415 -18.71 -10.68 7.50
N ARG A 416 -19.46 -11.43 8.30
CA ARG A 416 -19.50 -12.89 8.26
C ARG A 416 -20.35 -13.36 7.09
N VAL A 417 -19.82 -14.26 6.27
CA VAL A 417 -20.52 -14.89 5.14
C VAL A 417 -20.54 -16.41 5.29
N HIS A 418 -21.71 -17.03 5.16
CA HIS A 418 -21.86 -18.49 5.18
C HIS A 418 -22.04 -19.12 3.79
N SER A 419 -22.04 -18.30 2.74
CA SER A 419 -21.91 -18.75 1.36
C SER A 419 -21.18 -17.69 0.53
N THR A 420 -21.02 -17.92 -0.78
CA THR A 420 -20.26 -17.03 -1.66
C THR A 420 -20.84 -15.61 -1.69
N LEU A 421 -20.00 -14.62 -1.39
CA LEU A 421 -20.26 -13.21 -1.68
C LEU A 421 -19.82 -12.90 -3.11
N VAL A 422 -20.77 -12.55 -3.96
CA VAL A 422 -20.51 -12.15 -5.35
C VAL A 422 -20.29 -10.64 -5.38
N ILE A 423 -19.17 -10.21 -5.96
CA ILE A 423 -18.90 -8.80 -6.28
C ILE A 423 -19.36 -8.56 -7.72
N PRO A 424 -20.51 -7.91 -7.95
CA PRO A 424 -21.07 -7.77 -9.28
C PRO A 424 -20.22 -6.86 -10.18
N LEU A 425 -20.28 -7.07 -11.50
CA LEU A 425 -19.64 -6.20 -12.48
C LEU A 425 -20.10 -4.73 -12.30
N GLY A 426 -19.16 -3.79 -12.34
CA GLY A 426 -19.41 -2.36 -12.07
C GLY A 426 -19.11 -1.93 -10.62
N SER A 427 -18.83 -2.88 -9.72
CA SER A 427 -18.56 -2.59 -8.31
C SER A 427 -17.36 -1.68 -8.09
N ARG A 428 -17.51 -0.76 -7.14
CA ARG A 428 -16.40 -0.01 -6.52
C ARG A 428 -16.53 -0.13 -5.02
N ILE A 429 -15.56 -0.76 -4.38
CA ILE A 429 -15.57 -1.08 -2.94
C ILE A 429 -14.36 -0.44 -2.28
N VAL A 430 -14.58 0.23 -1.16
CA VAL A 430 -13.52 0.77 -0.29
C VAL A 430 -13.82 0.44 1.17
N GLY A 431 -12.86 -0.17 1.85
CA GLY A 431 -12.93 -0.41 3.29
C GLY A 431 -12.35 0.73 4.12
N GLU A 432 -12.80 0.82 5.36
CA GLU A 432 -12.17 1.61 6.41
C GLU A 432 -11.11 0.77 7.11
N ALA A 433 -9.87 1.26 7.14
CA ALA A 433 -8.68 0.51 7.52
C ALA A 433 -8.49 -0.76 6.67
N TRP A 434 -8.93 -1.92 7.17
CA TRP A 434 -8.95 -3.20 6.46
C TRP A 434 -10.19 -3.98 6.87
N SER A 435 -11.35 -3.53 6.41
CA SER A 435 -12.66 -4.13 6.73
C SER A 435 -12.70 -5.59 6.26
N ALA A 436 -13.18 -6.50 7.10
CA ALA A 436 -13.00 -7.93 6.89
C ALA A 436 -14.26 -8.61 6.38
N ILE A 437 -14.16 -9.37 5.29
CA ILE A 437 -15.14 -10.39 4.90
C ILE A 437 -14.62 -11.72 5.43
N SER A 438 -15.32 -12.34 6.38
CA SER A 438 -14.91 -13.61 6.99
C SER A 438 -15.88 -14.74 6.65
N ALA A 439 -15.34 -15.87 6.18
CA ALA A 439 -16.18 -17.05 5.96
C ALA A 439 -16.36 -17.90 7.22
N ALA A 440 -17.52 -18.51 7.33
CA ALA A 440 -17.84 -19.58 8.28
C ALA A 440 -18.90 -20.51 7.70
N GLY A 441 -19.21 -21.60 8.40
CA GLY A 441 -20.29 -22.51 8.08
C GLY A 441 -19.91 -23.65 7.13
N ASP A 442 -20.83 -24.61 7.02
CA ASP A 442 -20.57 -25.89 6.36
C ASP A 442 -20.38 -25.79 4.83
N TYR A 443 -20.83 -24.69 4.21
CA TYR A 443 -20.69 -24.45 2.78
C TYR A 443 -19.22 -24.48 2.31
N PHE A 444 -18.29 -24.13 3.18
CA PHE A 444 -16.85 -24.07 2.89
C PHE A 444 -16.04 -25.22 3.48
N LYS A 445 -16.67 -26.28 4.00
CA LYS A 445 -15.97 -27.41 4.66
C LYS A 445 -15.58 -28.55 3.73
N ASP A 446 -16.14 -28.64 2.53
CA ASP A 446 -15.87 -29.75 1.62
C ASP A 446 -14.69 -29.47 0.67
N SER A 447 -13.50 -30.00 0.99
CA SER A 447 -12.32 -29.89 0.13
C SER A 447 -12.44 -30.63 -1.21
N ALA A 448 -13.38 -31.56 -1.37
CA ALA A 448 -13.65 -32.22 -2.65
C ALA A 448 -14.48 -31.33 -3.59
N ASN A 449 -15.18 -30.32 -3.04
CA ASN A 449 -16.03 -29.40 -3.78
C ASN A 449 -15.78 -27.94 -3.33
N PRO A 450 -14.56 -27.41 -3.51
CA PRO A 450 -14.19 -26.11 -2.97
C PRO A 450 -15.03 -24.96 -3.54
N LYS A 451 -15.28 -23.93 -2.74
CA LYS A 451 -16.15 -22.78 -3.04
C LYS A 451 -15.47 -21.45 -2.74
N PRO A 452 -15.65 -20.41 -3.58
CA PRO A 452 -15.13 -19.08 -3.32
C PRO A 452 -15.89 -18.40 -2.18
N ILE A 453 -15.14 -17.80 -1.24
CA ILE A 453 -15.68 -16.86 -0.25
C ILE A 453 -16.10 -15.59 -0.96
N VAL A 454 -15.16 -14.97 -1.70
CA VAL A 454 -15.43 -13.81 -2.55
C VAL A 454 -15.28 -14.19 -4.01
N GLN A 455 -16.34 -14.03 -4.79
CA GLN A 455 -16.32 -14.22 -6.24
C GLN A 455 -16.33 -12.85 -6.94
N VAL A 456 -15.26 -12.52 -7.64
CA VAL A 456 -15.11 -11.23 -8.34
C VAL A 456 -15.64 -11.35 -9.77
N GLY A 457 -16.90 -10.95 -9.94
CA GLY A 457 -17.68 -11.07 -11.17
C GLY A 457 -18.13 -12.50 -11.49
N GLU A 458 -18.95 -12.63 -12.53
CA GLU A 458 -19.36 -13.91 -13.09
C GLU A 458 -18.43 -14.37 -14.22
N PRO A 459 -18.33 -15.69 -14.51
CA PRO A 459 -17.59 -16.18 -15.66
C PRO A 459 -18.03 -15.53 -16.97
N GLY A 460 -17.09 -14.91 -17.67
CA GLY A 460 -17.34 -14.20 -18.94
C GLY A 460 -17.63 -12.72 -18.80
N ASP A 461 -17.70 -12.19 -17.57
CA ASP A 461 -17.82 -10.74 -17.34
C ASP A 461 -16.60 -9.99 -17.88
N VAL A 462 -16.86 -8.89 -18.59
CA VAL A 462 -15.84 -7.93 -19.01
C VAL A 462 -16.31 -6.53 -18.66
N GLY A 463 -15.56 -5.83 -17.82
CA GLY A 463 -15.95 -4.51 -17.33
C GLY A 463 -15.05 -4.03 -16.20
N ARG A 464 -15.62 -3.35 -15.21
CA ARG A 464 -14.87 -2.72 -14.12
C ARG A 464 -15.27 -3.27 -12.76
N ILE A 465 -14.30 -3.67 -11.96
CA ILE A 465 -14.45 -3.97 -10.53
C ILE A 465 -13.23 -3.45 -9.78
N HIS A 466 -13.44 -2.52 -8.85
CA HIS A 466 -12.38 -2.00 -7.98
C HIS A 466 -12.63 -2.41 -6.54
N ILE A 467 -11.63 -2.99 -5.89
CA ILE A 467 -11.67 -3.37 -4.48
C ILE A 467 -10.46 -2.78 -3.77
N SER A 468 -10.66 -1.99 -2.72
CA SER A 468 -9.55 -1.45 -1.93
C SER A 468 -9.78 -1.49 -0.43
N ASP A 469 -8.69 -1.66 0.33
CA ASP A 469 -8.70 -1.61 1.80
C ASP A 469 -9.66 -2.65 2.43
N ILE A 470 -9.76 -3.83 1.81
CA ILE A 470 -10.56 -4.98 2.29
C ILE A 470 -9.63 -6.11 2.74
N ARG A 471 -10.06 -6.86 3.75
CA ARG A 471 -9.44 -8.12 4.14
C ARG A 471 -10.40 -9.27 3.84
N VAL A 472 -9.90 -10.36 3.27
CA VAL A 472 -10.64 -11.64 3.21
C VAL A 472 -10.03 -12.58 4.24
N SER A 473 -10.88 -13.19 5.06
CA SER A 473 -10.48 -14.06 6.17
C SER A 473 -11.41 -15.26 6.30
N VAL A 474 -11.05 -16.17 7.20
CA VAL A 474 -11.93 -17.24 7.71
C VAL A 474 -12.08 -17.09 9.22
N ALA A 475 -13.22 -17.52 9.76
CA ALA A 475 -13.51 -17.55 11.21
C ALA A 475 -13.24 -18.93 11.84
N GLU A 476 -13.18 -19.99 11.04
CA GLU A 476 -12.95 -21.38 11.45
C GLU A 476 -12.18 -22.15 10.37
N VAL A 477 -11.85 -23.43 10.62
CA VAL A 477 -11.12 -24.29 9.67
C VAL A 477 -12.04 -24.70 8.52
N LEU A 478 -11.78 -24.16 7.32
CA LEU A 478 -12.64 -24.28 6.14
C LEU A 478 -11.88 -24.87 4.94
N PRO A 479 -11.58 -26.18 4.93
CA PRO A 479 -10.69 -26.79 3.93
C PRO A 479 -11.27 -26.83 2.51
N GLY A 480 -12.52 -26.41 2.30
CA GLY A 480 -13.15 -26.18 1.01
C GLY A 480 -13.23 -24.70 0.61
N ALA A 481 -12.65 -23.76 1.36
CA ALA A 481 -12.68 -22.34 1.03
C ALA A 481 -11.62 -21.95 -0.01
N ILE A 482 -12.03 -21.28 -1.08
CA ILE A 482 -11.17 -20.48 -1.95
C ILE A 482 -11.33 -19.02 -1.49
N MET A 483 -10.25 -18.35 -1.06
CA MET A 483 -10.39 -17.03 -0.42
C MET A 483 -10.97 -16.00 -1.39
N MET A 484 -10.41 -15.88 -2.59
CA MET A 484 -10.91 -14.96 -3.61
C MET A 484 -10.74 -15.55 -5.01
N GLN A 485 -11.82 -15.58 -5.79
CA GLN A 485 -11.82 -16.08 -7.16
C GLN A 485 -12.12 -14.94 -8.14
N PHE A 486 -11.16 -14.61 -9.01
CA PHE A 486 -11.35 -13.63 -10.08
C PHE A 486 -11.90 -14.30 -11.34
N ASN A 487 -13.12 -13.93 -11.72
CA ASN A 487 -13.75 -14.37 -12.97
C ASN A 487 -13.81 -13.26 -14.02
N ALA A 488 -14.08 -12.02 -13.58
CA ALA A 488 -14.20 -10.88 -14.49
C ALA A 488 -12.84 -10.46 -15.07
N ALA A 489 -12.87 -10.02 -16.33
CA ALA A 489 -11.75 -9.37 -16.99
C ALA A 489 -11.96 -7.85 -17.13
N GLY A 490 -10.87 -7.10 -17.11
CA GLY A 490 -10.88 -5.67 -17.46
C GLY A 490 -10.90 -5.48 -18.98
N ALA A 491 -11.57 -4.42 -19.46
CA ALA A 491 -11.44 -3.98 -20.85
C ALA A 491 -10.10 -3.26 -21.09
N ALA A 492 -9.58 -2.59 -20.06
CA ALA A 492 -8.24 -2.05 -19.98
C ALA A 492 -7.56 -2.50 -18.67
N ALA A 493 -6.22 -2.36 -18.63
CA ALA A 493 -5.45 -2.62 -17.42
C ALA A 493 -6.00 -1.81 -16.24
N GLY A 494 -6.21 -2.47 -15.11
CA GLY A 494 -6.74 -1.86 -13.88
C GLY A 494 -8.25 -1.69 -13.81
N ASP A 495 -9.02 -1.98 -14.87
CA ASP A 495 -10.49 -1.95 -14.75
C ASP A 495 -10.99 -3.02 -13.76
N VAL A 496 -10.38 -4.21 -13.73
CA VAL A 496 -10.59 -5.20 -12.66
C VAL A 496 -9.32 -5.29 -11.85
N ALA A 497 -9.36 -4.78 -10.62
CA ALA A 497 -8.18 -4.69 -9.77
C ALA A 497 -8.49 -4.61 -8.27
N ILE A 498 -7.50 -5.04 -7.50
CA ILE A 498 -7.49 -5.00 -6.04
C ILE A 498 -6.26 -4.22 -5.57
N TRP A 499 -6.46 -3.33 -4.60
CA TRP A 499 -5.39 -2.50 -4.02
C TRP A 499 -5.44 -2.52 -2.50
N ASN A 500 -4.28 -2.52 -1.84
CA ASN A 500 -4.17 -2.30 -0.39
C ASN A 500 -5.02 -3.26 0.46
N SER A 501 -5.33 -4.42 -0.09
CA SER A 501 -6.16 -5.44 0.51
C SER A 501 -5.31 -6.66 0.88
N ALA A 502 -5.81 -7.48 1.79
CA ALA A 502 -5.07 -8.62 2.29
C ALA A 502 -5.94 -9.89 2.35
N ILE A 503 -5.29 -11.02 2.14
CA ILE A 503 -5.86 -12.34 2.43
C ILE A 503 -5.15 -12.83 3.68
N LEU A 504 -5.91 -13.10 4.73
CA LEU A 504 -5.38 -13.43 6.04
C LEU A 504 -6.05 -14.71 6.55
N ILE A 505 -5.24 -15.72 6.84
CA ILE A 505 -5.71 -17.06 7.22
C ILE A 505 -5.23 -17.33 8.65
N GLY A 506 -6.13 -17.14 9.62
CA GLY A 506 -5.83 -17.36 11.04
C GLY A 506 -4.87 -16.32 11.66
N GLY A 507 -4.42 -16.59 12.89
CA GLY A 507 -3.44 -15.75 13.59
C GLY A 507 -3.97 -14.40 14.09
N THR A 508 -5.29 -14.17 14.08
CA THR A 508 -5.93 -12.95 14.58
C THR A 508 -7.00 -13.25 15.61
N ARG A 509 -7.31 -12.27 16.48
CA ARG A 509 -8.21 -12.45 17.63
C ARG A 509 -9.63 -12.91 17.26
N GLY A 510 -10.08 -12.64 16.03
CA GLY A 510 -11.39 -13.06 15.53
C GLY A 510 -11.48 -14.51 15.06
N VAL A 511 -10.41 -15.31 15.20
CA VAL A 511 -10.32 -16.67 14.65
C VAL A 511 -9.77 -17.67 15.69
N PRO A 512 -10.33 -17.74 16.91
CA PRO A 512 -9.81 -18.59 17.98
C PRO A 512 -9.74 -20.07 17.58
N ASP A 513 -10.72 -20.55 16.82
CA ASP A 513 -10.80 -21.94 16.39
C ASP A 513 -9.60 -22.37 15.52
N LEU A 514 -9.04 -21.47 14.69
CA LEU A 514 -7.81 -21.76 13.96
C LEU A 514 -6.60 -21.79 14.88
N ILE A 515 -6.54 -20.87 15.85
CA ILE A 515 -5.40 -20.80 16.78
C ILE A 515 -5.32 -22.08 17.60
N ASP A 516 -6.46 -22.55 18.10
CA ASP A 516 -6.54 -23.74 18.94
C ASP A 516 -6.39 -25.04 18.13
N ALA A 517 -7.00 -25.12 16.93
CA ALA A 517 -6.94 -26.33 16.11
C ALA A 517 -5.60 -26.50 15.36
N CYS A 518 -4.91 -25.41 15.04
CA CYS A 518 -3.78 -25.41 14.10
C CYS A 518 -2.41 -25.16 14.75
N GLY A 519 -2.30 -25.42 16.05
CA GLY A 519 -1.05 -25.29 16.81
C GLY A 519 -0.09 -26.47 16.71
N ASP A 520 -0.51 -27.61 16.16
CA ASP A 520 0.31 -28.84 16.10
C ASP A 520 0.88 -29.08 14.69
N SER A 521 2.18 -28.85 14.53
CA SER A 521 2.89 -29.10 13.27
C SER A 521 2.88 -30.57 12.80
N SER A 522 2.64 -31.53 13.72
CA SER A 522 2.54 -32.95 13.38
C SER A 522 1.15 -33.34 12.84
N ASN A 523 0.15 -32.48 13.04
CA ASN A 523 -1.21 -32.63 12.53
C ASN A 523 -1.64 -31.33 11.81
N PRO A 524 -1.11 -31.07 10.60
CA PRO A 524 -1.33 -29.80 9.93
C PRO A 524 -2.80 -29.59 9.58
N CYS A 525 -3.34 -28.46 10.02
CA CYS A 525 -4.66 -28.00 9.59
C CYS A 525 -4.69 -27.68 8.10
N LYS A 526 -5.77 -28.10 7.44
CA LYS A 526 -6.18 -27.53 6.17
C LYS A 526 -7.06 -26.31 6.43
N ALA A 527 -6.43 -25.18 6.79
CA ALA A 527 -7.15 -23.96 7.14
C ALA A 527 -8.09 -23.49 6.02
N VAL A 528 -7.62 -23.51 4.78
CA VAL A 528 -8.37 -23.20 3.55
C VAL A 528 -7.88 -24.08 2.38
N PHE A 529 -8.65 -24.11 1.28
CA PHE A 529 -8.27 -24.85 0.07
C PHE A 529 -7.26 -24.09 -0.80
N LEU A 530 -7.55 -22.81 -1.08
CA LEU A 530 -6.76 -21.94 -1.95
C LEU A 530 -6.85 -20.50 -1.45
N GLY A 531 -5.71 -19.81 -1.49
CA GLY A 531 -5.58 -18.40 -1.11
C GLY A 531 -6.19 -17.43 -2.10
#